data_AF-A0A2T4VC44-F1
#
_entry.id   AF-A0A2T4VC44-F1
#
_cell.length_a   1.000
_cell.length_b   1.000
_cell.length_c   1.000
_cell.angle_alpha   90.00
_cell.angle_beta   90.00
_cell.angle_gamma   90.00
#
_symmetry.space_group_name_H-M   'P 1'
#
loop_
_entity.id
_entity.type
_entity.pdbx_description
1 polymer ?
#
loop_
_entity_poly.entity_id
_entity_poly.type
_entity_poly.pdbx_seq_one_letter_code
_entity_poly.pdbx_strand_id
1 'polypeptide(L)'
;MGGQDSSRPRAVPPEGPRQESPGLRAVDGRADADKRTLSDAEVQLLRRVFGDGISYGPVRLVRMAPFIASINGNRAFVLGNTLNLPSPDYDALQRGEKAWLLVHECTHIWQYQHHGWGYVAASLWAQGFGDGYDYVKALRAGTPWRKMNPEQQAQFIQDAFWGGYFEEPGTRFGATGNKAGVLRAGGTPLEGFTDHTPVLMAAVEELRKPA
;
A
#
# COMPACT_ATOMS: atom_id res chain seq x y z
N MET A 1 5.11 66.47 -77.39
CA MET A 1 4.75 65.26 -76.61
C MET A 1 5.90 65.00 -75.66
N GLY A 2 5.88 65.34 -74.37
CA GLY A 2 4.90 65.00 -73.32
C GLY A 2 5.17 63.56 -72.85
N GLY A 3 5.53 63.22 -71.62
CA GLY A 3 5.82 63.93 -70.37
C GLY A 3 6.05 62.89 -69.26
N GLN A 4 6.74 63.29 -68.18
CA GLN A 4 6.72 62.76 -66.79
C GLN A 4 7.23 61.31 -66.58
N ASP A 5 8.40 61.07 -65.97
CA ASP A 5 8.74 61.16 -64.54
C ASP A 5 7.70 60.54 -63.59
N SER A 6 8.05 59.42 -62.96
CA SER A 6 7.81 59.19 -61.53
C SER A 6 8.45 57.87 -61.09
N SER A 7 9.43 58.00 -60.20
CA SER A 7 9.84 56.94 -59.28
C SER A 7 8.64 56.46 -58.46
N ARG A 8 8.52 55.13 -58.27
CA ARG A 8 7.59 54.56 -57.28
C ARG A 8 8.28 53.47 -56.43
N PRO A 9 7.93 53.36 -55.14
CA PRO A 9 8.69 52.62 -54.14
C PRO A 9 8.35 51.13 -54.10
N ARG A 10 9.28 50.40 -53.47
CA ARG A 10 9.26 48.98 -53.08
C ARG A 10 7.96 48.58 -52.37
N ALA A 11 7.41 47.42 -52.72
CA ALA A 11 6.54 46.64 -51.83
C ALA A 11 7.13 45.23 -51.71
N VAL A 12 7.82 44.98 -50.60
CA VAL A 12 8.11 43.62 -50.14
C VAL A 12 6.79 43.09 -49.60
N PRO A 13 6.32 41.89 -49.99
CA PRO A 13 5.12 41.32 -49.41
C PRO A 13 5.31 41.14 -47.89
N PRO A 14 4.27 41.33 -47.07
CA PRO A 14 4.40 41.12 -45.62
C PRO A 14 4.82 39.67 -45.38
N GLU A 15 5.90 39.47 -44.60
CA GLU A 15 6.17 38.19 -43.98
C GLU A 15 4.93 37.82 -43.17
N GLY A 16 4.16 36.84 -43.66
CA GLY A 16 3.09 36.23 -42.89
C GLY A 16 3.66 35.72 -41.57
N PRO A 17 2.84 35.67 -40.49
CA PRO A 17 3.34 35.22 -39.21
C PRO A 17 4.01 33.86 -39.39
N ARG A 18 5.29 33.78 -38.99
CA ARG A 18 6.00 32.51 -38.90
C ARG A 18 5.11 31.60 -38.05
N GLN A 19 4.55 30.56 -38.68
CA GLN A 19 3.97 29.47 -37.93
C GLN A 19 5.14 28.84 -37.19
N GLU A 20 5.31 29.23 -35.93
CA GLU A 20 6.06 28.43 -34.98
C GLU A 20 5.42 27.04 -35.04
N SER A 21 6.14 26.09 -35.62
CA SER A 21 5.82 24.68 -35.48
C SER A 21 5.58 24.45 -33.99
N PRO A 22 4.49 23.81 -33.56
CA PRO A 22 4.29 23.53 -32.15
C PRO A 22 5.51 22.73 -31.72
N GLY A 23 6.41 23.40 -30.99
CA GLY A 23 7.53 22.75 -30.36
C GLY A 23 6.91 21.62 -29.59
N LEU A 24 7.30 20.39 -29.94
CA LEU A 24 7.02 19.23 -29.14
C LEU A 24 7.66 19.56 -27.79
N ARG A 25 6.88 20.17 -26.89
CA ARG A 25 7.23 20.22 -25.49
C ARG A 25 7.32 18.74 -25.15
N ALA A 26 8.54 18.27 -24.99
CA ALA A 26 8.79 17.13 -24.15
C ALA A 26 8.04 17.46 -22.85
N VAL A 27 6.86 16.88 -22.71
CA VAL A 27 6.29 16.70 -21.39
C VAL A 27 7.37 15.89 -20.71
N ASP A 28 8.08 16.54 -19.79
CA ASP A 28 9.06 15.88 -18.95
C ASP A 28 8.23 14.94 -18.07
N GLY A 29 7.91 13.78 -18.64
CA GLY A 29 6.99 12.78 -18.11
C GLY A 29 7.61 11.98 -16.99
N ARG A 30 8.67 12.48 -16.37
CA ARG A 30 9.00 12.12 -15.00
C ARG A 30 8.15 13.00 -14.11
N ALA A 31 6.89 12.57 -13.93
CA ALA A 31 6.30 12.75 -12.62
C ALA A 31 7.30 12.13 -11.65
N ASP A 32 8.04 12.95 -10.91
CA ASP A 32 8.75 12.48 -9.73
C ASP A 32 7.73 11.67 -8.95
N ALA A 33 7.94 10.37 -8.83
CA ALA A 33 7.03 9.52 -8.09
C ALA A 33 7.03 10.08 -6.67
N ASP A 34 5.89 10.65 -6.26
CA ASP A 34 5.70 11.26 -4.95
C ASP A 34 6.10 10.21 -3.91
N LYS A 35 7.27 10.44 -3.32
CA LYS A 35 7.99 9.48 -2.50
C LYS A 35 8.24 10.11 -1.15
N ARG A 36 7.82 9.42 -0.10
CA ARG A 36 8.03 9.85 1.27
C ARG A 36 8.51 8.72 2.17
N THR A 37 9.07 9.10 3.31
CA THR A 37 9.26 8.19 4.44
C THR A 37 7.96 8.00 5.20
N LEU A 38 7.94 7.03 6.11
CA LEU A 38 6.92 7.01 7.16
C LEU A 38 7.00 8.31 7.97
N SER A 39 5.85 8.84 8.35
CA SER A 39 5.73 9.90 9.34
C SER A 39 5.88 9.34 10.76
N ASP A 40 6.15 10.21 11.73
CA ASP A 40 6.27 9.80 13.13
C ASP A 40 4.99 9.12 13.65
N ALA A 41 3.82 9.60 13.22
CA ALA A 41 2.54 9.01 13.57
C ALA A 41 2.38 7.60 13.00
N GLU A 42 2.78 7.38 11.76
CA GLU A 42 2.78 6.06 11.13
C GLU A 42 3.77 5.10 11.80
N VAL A 43 4.97 5.57 12.15
CA VAL A 43 5.94 4.77 12.90
C VAL A 43 5.39 4.38 14.26
N GLN A 44 4.81 5.33 15.02
CA GLN A 44 4.19 5.03 16.31
C GLN A 44 3.05 4.02 16.18
N LEU A 45 2.20 4.19 15.16
CA LEU A 45 1.12 3.26 14.85
C LEU A 45 1.63 1.85 14.60
N LEU A 46 2.64 1.71 13.74
CA LEU A 46 3.24 0.43 13.37
C LEU A 46 3.97 -0.23 14.54
N ARG A 47 4.62 0.55 15.42
CA ARG A 47 5.29 0.03 16.62
C ARG A 47 4.33 -0.69 17.58
N ARG A 48 3.04 -0.33 17.60
CA ARG A 48 2.02 -1.06 18.38
C ARG A 48 1.86 -2.50 17.90
N VAL A 49 2.03 -2.75 16.61
CA VAL A 49 1.93 -4.08 16.01
C VAL A 49 3.30 -4.76 16.02
N PHE A 50 4.27 -4.17 15.34
CA PHE A 50 5.56 -4.78 15.00
C PHE A 50 6.68 -4.48 16.00
N GLY A 51 6.50 -3.61 17.00
CA GLY A 51 7.57 -3.30 17.96
C GLY A 51 8.86 -2.83 17.27
N ASP A 52 9.95 -3.57 17.46
CA ASP A 52 11.24 -3.34 16.79
C ASP A 52 11.51 -4.31 15.62
N GLY A 53 10.52 -5.12 15.23
CA GLY A 53 10.70 -6.13 14.19
C GLY A 53 10.76 -5.59 12.77
N ILE A 54 10.45 -4.30 12.57
CA ILE A 54 10.68 -3.59 11.31
C ILE A 54 11.77 -2.53 11.53
N SER A 55 12.78 -2.54 10.66
CA SER A 55 13.64 -1.39 10.44
C SER A 55 12.85 -0.32 9.67
N TYR A 56 12.28 0.65 10.39
CA TYR A 56 11.41 1.69 9.81
C TYR A 56 12.14 2.73 8.95
N GLY A 57 13.39 3.06 9.29
CA GLY A 57 14.20 4.07 8.59
C GLY A 57 14.32 3.88 7.07
N PRO A 58 14.53 2.65 6.54
CA PRO A 58 14.56 2.40 5.09
C PRO A 58 13.19 2.32 4.41
N VAL A 59 12.07 2.34 5.14
CA VAL A 59 10.72 2.20 4.55
C VAL A 59 10.35 3.43 3.73
N ARG A 60 9.84 3.22 2.51
CA ARG A 60 9.40 4.28 1.60
C ARG A 60 7.99 4.01 1.10
N LEU A 61 7.17 5.05 1.05
CA LEU A 61 5.89 5.05 0.38
C LEU A 61 6.06 5.79 -0.94
N VAL A 62 5.62 5.19 -2.03
CA VAL A 62 5.75 5.73 -3.39
C VAL A 62 4.38 5.72 -4.04
N ARG A 63 3.95 6.89 -4.51
CA ARG A 63 2.80 7.01 -5.39
C ARG A 63 3.15 6.39 -6.74
N MET A 64 2.43 5.35 -7.11
CA MET A 64 2.60 4.71 -8.41
C MET A 64 2.18 5.64 -9.55
N ALA A 65 2.93 5.57 -10.65
CA ALA A 65 2.51 6.17 -11.90
C ALA A 65 1.15 5.57 -12.32
N PRO A 66 0.19 6.38 -12.83
CA PRO A 66 -1.14 5.90 -13.20
C PRO A 66 -1.15 4.71 -14.16
N PHE A 67 -0.19 4.65 -15.09
CA PHE A 67 -0.03 3.52 -16.00
C PHE A 67 0.30 2.21 -15.26
N ILE A 68 1.23 2.27 -14.29
CA ILE A 68 1.59 1.10 -13.45
C ILE A 68 0.40 0.69 -12.57
N ALA A 69 -0.31 1.66 -11.98
CA ALA A 69 -1.50 1.38 -11.21
C ALA A 69 -2.58 0.69 -12.07
N SER A 70 -2.79 1.14 -13.31
CA SER A 70 -3.78 0.54 -14.21
C SER A 70 -3.46 -0.90 -14.59
N ILE A 71 -2.19 -1.24 -14.87
CA ILE A 71 -1.79 -2.61 -15.20
C ILE A 71 -1.84 -3.54 -13.97
N ASN A 72 -1.65 -3.01 -12.75
CA ASN A 72 -1.70 -3.76 -11.51
C ASN A 72 -3.12 -3.84 -10.89
N GLY A 73 -4.16 -3.41 -11.63
CA GLY A 73 -5.54 -3.42 -11.14
C GLY A 73 -5.80 -2.43 -9.98
N ASN A 74 -5.01 -1.36 -9.90
CA ASN A 74 -5.09 -0.30 -8.90
C ASN A 74 -4.94 -0.82 -7.46
N ARG A 75 -3.98 -1.73 -7.25
CA ARG A 75 -3.66 -2.35 -5.97
C ARG A 75 -2.29 -1.94 -5.47
N ALA A 76 -2.16 -1.81 -4.15
CA ALA A 76 -0.87 -1.62 -3.49
C ALA A 76 -0.01 -2.89 -3.57
N PHE A 77 1.32 -2.71 -3.51
CA PHE A 77 2.26 -3.81 -3.36
C PHE A 77 3.57 -3.37 -2.72
N VAL A 78 4.32 -4.33 -2.17
CA VAL A 78 5.64 -4.11 -1.60
C VAL A 78 6.76 -4.67 -2.48
N LEU A 79 7.78 -3.86 -2.71
CA LEU A 79 9.05 -4.28 -3.30
C LEU A 79 10.20 -3.88 -2.38
N GLY A 80 10.79 -4.87 -1.70
CA GLY A 80 11.79 -4.63 -0.66
C GLY A 80 11.20 -3.81 0.50
N ASN A 81 11.79 -2.64 0.77
CA ASN A 81 11.30 -1.69 1.78
C ASN A 81 10.35 -0.62 1.20
N THR A 82 9.84 -0.82 -0.02
CA THR A 82 9.04 0.20 -0.73
C THR A 82 7.60 -0.26 -0.88
N LEU A 83 6.67 0.48 -0.28
CA LEU A 83 5.24 0.42 -0.55
C LEU A 83 4.93 1.23 -1.82
N ASN A 84 4.45 0.56 -2.85
CA ASN A 84 3.97 1.17 -4.08
C ASN A 84 2.45 1.27 -4.01
N LEU A 85 1.92 2.49 -3.97
CA LEU A 85 0.52 2.78 -3.68
C LEU A 85 -0.16 3.44 -4.88
N PRO A 86 -1.37 3.02 -5.25
CA PRO A 86 -2.21 3.81 -6.16
C PRO A 86 -2.47 5.20 -5.57
N SER A 87 -2.64 6.22 -6.42
CA SER A 87 -2.85 7.60 -5.95
C SER A 87 -3.92 7.73 -4.85
N PRO A 88 -5.13 7.13 -4.96
CA PRO A 88 -6.14 7.23 -3.92
C PRO A 88 -5.69 6.67 -2.56
N ASP A 89 -4.92 5.59 -2.54
CA ASP A 89 -4.43 4.96 -1.32
C ASP A 89 -3.27 5.74 -0.72
N TYR A 90 -2.37 6.25 -1.54
CA TYR A 90 -1.30 7.14 -1.10
C TYR A 90 -1.86 8.39 -0.42
N ASP A 91 -2.85 9.03 -1.05
CA ASP A 91 -3.51 10.22 -0.51
C ASP A 91 -4.28 9.93 0.78
N ALA A 92 -4.95 8.78 0.86
CA ALA A 92 -5.63 8.34 2.07
C ALA A 92 -4.64 8.15 3.23
N LEU A 93 -3.55 7.41 3.00
CA LEU A 93 -2.51 7.21 4.02
C LEU A 93 -1.88 8.53 4.46
N GLN A 94 -1.64 9.46 3.52
CA GLN A 94 -1.12 10.78 3.87
C GLN A 94 -2.07 11.59 4.76
N ARG A 95 -3.38 11.39 4.64
CA ARG A 95 -4.39 11.98 5.55
C ARG A 95 -4.58 11.20 6.86
N GLY A 96 -3.82 10.12 7.07
CA GLY A 96 -3.99 9.23 8.22
C GLY A 96 -5.21 8.31 8.11
N GLU A 97 -5.81 8.21 6.92
CA GLU A 97 -6.89 7.27 6.63
C GLU A 97 -6.29 5.91 6.25
N LYS A 98 -7.09 4.84 6.27
CA LYS A 98 -6.66 3.48 5.85
C LYS A 98 -5.41 2.94 6.55
N ALA A 99 -5.23 3.23 7.85
CA ALA A 99 -4.13 2.66 8.64
C ALA A 99 -4.02 1.12 8.57
N TRP A 100 -5.14 0.42 8.38
CA TRP A 100 -5.18 -1.02 8.14
C TRP A 100 -4.37 -1.45 6.90
N LEU A 101 -4.42 -0.67 5.81
CA LEU A 101 -3.65 -0.94 4.60
C LEU A 101 -2.15 -0.79 4.89
N LEU A 102 -1.78 0.25 5.64
CA LEU A 102 -0.39 0.43 6.05
C LEU A 102 0.13 -0.76 6.88
N VAL A 103 -0.68 -1.28 7.80
CA VAL A 103 -0.35 -2.47 8.59
C VAL A 103 -0.23 -3.73 7.71
N HIS A 104 -1.13 -3.91 6.76
CA HIS A 104 -1.08 -4.99 5.79
C HIS A 104 0.23 -4.99 5.02
N GLU A 105 0.52 -3.88 4.33
CA GLU A 105 1.72 -3.76 3.51
C GLU A 105 3.01 -3.79 4.35
N CYS A 106 3.01 -3.24 5.58
CA CYS A 106 4.16 -3.36 6.46
C CYS A 106 4.37 -4.79 6.98
N THR A 107 3.36 -5.65 6.97
CA THR A 107 3.56 -7.09 7.19
C THR A 107 4.40 -7.70 6.08
N HIS A 108 4.23 -7.28 4.83
CA HIS A 108 5.10 -7.69 3.73
C HIS A 108 6.52 -7.12 3.83
N ILE A 109 6.67 -5.87 4.32
CA ILE A 109 8.00 -5.34 4.63
C ILE A 109 8.68 -6.18 5.71
N TRP A 110 7.97 -6.52 6.79
CA TRP A 110 8.49 -7.40 7.84
C TRP A 110 8.94 -8.74 7.25
N GLN A 111 8.09 -9.38 6.44
CA GLN A 111 8.41 -10.63 5.75
C GLN A 111 9.68 -10.49 4.88
N TYR A 112 9.81 -9.41 4.11
CA TYR A 112 11.00 -9.13 3.31
C TYR A 112 12.25 -8.93 4.17
N GLN A 113 12.17 -8.17 5.25
CA GLN A 113 13.32 -7.91 6.12
C GLN A 113 13.82 -9.17 6.83
N HIS A 114 12.91 -10.09 7.18
CA HIS A 114 13.22 -11.32 7.93
C HIS A 114 13.57 -12.52 7.06
N HIS A 115 13.08 -12.57 5.83
CA HIS A 115 13.19 -13.75 4.96
C HIS A 115 13.80 -13.45 3.59
N GLY A 116 14.07 -12.18 3.29
CA GLY A 116 14.65 -11.72 2.03
C GLY A 116 13.74 -11.95 0.83
N TRP A 117 14.34 -11.88 -0.37
CA TRP A 117 13.64 -12.04 -1.65
C TRP A 117 13.10 -13.46 -1.90
N GLY A 118 13.46 -14.47 -1.08
CA GLY A 118 12.87 -15.81 -1.19
C GLY A 118 11.40 -15.85 -0.77
N TYR A 119 10.93 -14.81 -0.07
CA TYR A 119 9.57 -14.65 0.43
C TYR A 119 8.85 -13.55 -0.36
N VAL A 120 8.96 -13.54 -1.70
CA VAL A 120 8.22 -12.58 -2.54
C VAL A 120 6.73 -12.72 -2.22
N ALA A 121 6.17 -11.70 -1.56
CA ALA A 121 4.73 -11.55 -1.42
C ALA A 121 4.15 -11.61 -2.83
N ALA A 122 3.23 -12.54 -3.05
CA ALA A 122 2.53 -12.79 -4.30
C ALA A 122 1.62 -11.63 -4.75
N SER A 123 1.99 -10.41 -4.36
CA SER A 123 1.48 -9.12 -4.81
C SER A 123 1.44 -8.95 -6.34
N LEU A 124 2.03 -9.87 -7.11
CA LEU A 124 1.90 -9.97 -8.57
C LEU A 124 1.09 -11.18 -9.08
N TRP A 125 0.84 -12.23 -8.29
CA TRP A 125 0.20 -13.46 -8.80
C TRP A 125 -1.24 -13.62 -8.31
N ALA A 126 -2.15 -13.05 -9.10
CA ALA A 126 -3.56 -13.42 -9.20
C ALA A 126 -4.34 -13.40 -7.87
N GLN A 127 -4.76 -12.21 -7.45
CA GLN A 127 -5.96 -12.04 -6.61
C GLN A 127 -7.24 -12.28 -7.44
N GLY A 128 -7.25 -13.43 -8.13
CA GLY A 128 -8.36 -13.98 -8.88
C GLY A 128 -8.47 -15.45 -8.52
N PHE A 129 -9.55 -15.77 -7.80
CA PHE A 129 -10.10 -17.11 -7.55
C PHE A 129 -9.46 -17.96 -6.42
N GLY A 130 -10.15 -18.02 -5.27
CA GLY A 130 -10.17 -19.22 -4.42
C GLY A 130 -10.28 -18.99 -2.90
N ASP A 131 -10.75 -20.04 -2.20
CA ASP A 131 -10.74 -20.28 -0.75
C ASP A 131 -9.35 -20.17 -0.08
N GLY A 132 -8.26 -20.03 -0.86
CA GLY A 132 -6.87 -19.99 -0.39
C GLY A 132 -6.45 -18.70 0.33
N TYR A 133 -7.28 -17.65 0.23
CA TYR A 133 -7.07 -16.37 0.92
C TYR A 133 -7.86 -16.24 2.22
N ASP A 134 -8.67 -17.24 2.58
CA ASP A 134 -9.44 -17.22 3.83
C ASP A 134 -8.55 -17.67 5.01
N TYR A 135 -7.91 -16.70 5.68
CA TYR A 135 -7.15 -17.00 6.89
C TYR A 135 -8.06 -17.47 8.05
N VAL A 136 -9.36 -17.15 8.03
CA VAL A 136 -10.33 -17.64 9.03
C VAL A 136 -10.55 -19.14 8.86
N LYS A 137 -10.60 -19.64 7.61
CA LYS A 137 -10.59 -21.08 7.33
C LYS A 137 -9.31 -21.74 7.87
N ALA A 138 -8.15 -21.08 7.73
CA ALA A 138 -6.90 -21.59 8.29
C ALA A 138 -6.93 -21.62 9.83
N LEU A 139 -7.43 -20.58 10.48
CA LEU A 139 -7.62 -20.53 11.94
C LEU A 139 -8.55 -21.63 12.44
N ARG A 140 -9.67 -21.86 11.76
CA ARG A 140 -10.62 -22.93 12.08
C ARG A 140 -10.05 -24.33 11.89
N ALA A 141 -9.11 -24.49 10.96
CA ALA A 141 -8.36 -25.73 10.78
C ALA A 141 -7.22 -25.91 11.81
N GLY A 142 -7.02 -24.96 12.74
CA GLY A 142 -5.94 -25.00 13.70
C GLY A 142 -4.56 -24.71 13.10
N THR A 143 -4.51 -24.08 11.93
CA THR A 143 -3.26 -23.74 11.25
C THR A 143 -2.52 -22.68 12.07
N PRO A 144 -1.28 -22.95 12.52
CA PRO A 144 -0.48 -21.95 13.22
C PRO A 144 0.01 -20.86 12.26
N TRP A 145 0.26 -19.66 12.79
CA TRP A 145 0.77 -18.49 12.06
C TRP A 145 1.85 -18.81 11.01
N ARG A 146 2.89 -19.56 11.42
CA ARG A 146 4.04 -19.90 10.55
C ARG A 146 3.68 -20.77 9.34
N LYS A 147 2.52 -21.44 9.36
CA LYS A 147 2.02 -22.27 8.25
C LYS A 147 0.99 -21.55 7.39
N MET A 148 0.57 -20.34 7.78
CA MET A 148 -0.23 -19.47 6.92
C MET A 148 0.63 -18.95 5.77
N ASN A 149 0.02 -18.76 4.61
CA ASN A 149 0.71 -18.13 3.49
C ASN A 149 0.94 -16.62 3.76
N PRO A 150 1.85 -15.96 3.03
CA PRO A 150 2.20 -14.55 3.25
C PRO A 150 1.01 -13.59 3.32
N GLU A 151 0.02 -13.81 2.46
CA GLU A 151 -1.17 -12.96 2.33
C GLU A 151 -2.16 -13.20 3.49
N GLN A 152 -2.34 -14.47 3.88
CA GLN A 152 -3.11 -14.83 5.07
C GLN A 152 -2.52 -14.20 6.33
N GLN A 153 -1.20 -14.19 6.44
CA GLN A 153 -0.50 -13.51 7.54
C GLN A 153 -0.80 -12.00 7.55
N ALA A 154 -0.66 -11.32 6.41
CA ALA A 154 -0.92 -9.89 6.30
C ALA A 154 -2.40 -9.54 6.59
N GLN A 155 -3.36 -10.30 6.04
CA GLN A 155 -4.78 -10.10 6.32
C GLN A 155 -5.16 -10.37 7.77
N PHE A 156 -4.60 -11.41 8.39
CA PHE A 156 -4.85 -11.71 9.79
C PHE A 156 -4.43 -10.56 10.72
N ILE A 157 -3.24 -9.99 10.49
CA ILE A 157 -2.74 -8.86 11.29
C ILE A 157 -3.49 -7.57 10.99
N GLN A 158 -3.83 -7.33 9.72
CA GLN A 158 -4.68 -6.21 9.31
C GLN A 158 -6.02 -6.23 10.05
N ASP A 159 -6.70 -7.37 10.08
CA ASP A 159 -8.03 -7.47 10.68
C ASP A 159 -7.99 -7.40 12.21
N ALA A 160 -6.95 -7.97 12.83
CA ALA A 160 -6.70 -7.78 14.26
C ALA A 160 -6.49 -6.29 14.60
N PHE A 161 -5.72 -5.58 13.77
CA PHE A 161 -5.51 -4.14 13.92
C PHE A 161 -6.79 -3.34 13.72
N TRP A 162 -7.51 -3.57 12.62
CA TRP A 162 -8.74 -2.89 12.30
C TRP A 162 -9.84 -3.13 13.35
N GLY A 163 -9.90 -4.34 13.91
CA GLY A 163 -10.79 -4.67 15.02
C GLY A 163 -10.46 -3.93 16.32
N GLY A 164 -9.23 -3.42 16.48
CA GLY A 164 -8.79 -2.71 17.69
C GLY A 164 -8.11 -3.62 18.73
N TYR A 165 -7.61 -4.80 18.34
CA TYR A 165 -6.92 -5.71 19.25
C TYR A 165 -5.72 -5.05 19.97
N PHE A 166 -5.00 -4.17 19.28
CA PHE A 166 -3.81 -3.51 19.81
C PHE A 166 -4.10 -2.25 20.64
N GLU A 167 -5.37 -1.86 20.81
CA GLU A 167 -5.75 -0.62 21.49
C GLU A 167 -6.09 -0.84 22.98
N GLU A 168 -6.67 -2.00 23.32
CA GLU A 168 -7.21 -2.26 24.65
C GLU A 168 -6.70 -3.60 25.22
N PRO A 169 -5.99 -3.59 26.36
CA PRO A 169 -5.57 -4.82 27.04
C PRO A 169 -6.74 -5.73 27.38
N GLY A 170 -6.54 -7.05 27.25
CA GLY A 170 -7.60 -8.04 27.52
C GLY A 170 -8.60 -8.23 26.36
N THR A 171 -8.44 -7.51 25.26
CA THR A 171 -9.16 -7.79 24.01
C THR A 171 -8.78 -9.17 23.48
N ARG A 172 -9.77 -9.96 23.08
CA ARG A 172 -9.60 -11.28 22.47
C ARG A 172 -9.82 -11.16 20.97
N PHE A 173 -9.10 -11.96 20.19
CA PHE A 173 -9.33 -12.11 18.76
C PHE A 173 -9.91 -13.50 18.48
N GLY A 174 -10.88 -13.59 17.58
CA GLY A 174 -11.48 -14.87 17.24
C GLY A 174 -12.34 -14.79 15.99
N ALA A 175 -13.14 -15.83 15.78
CA ALA A 175 -14.02 -15.92 14.62
C ALA A 175 -15.38 -16.53 14.98
N THR A 176 -16.42 -16.08 14.27
CA THR A 176 -17.76 -16.67 14.28
C THR A 176 -18.13 -17.04 12.84
N GLY A 177 -18.26 -18.33 12.55
CA GLY A 177 -18.41 -18.81 11.18
C GLY A 177 -17.18 -18.46 10.33
N ASN A 178 -17.36 -17.72 9.24
CA ASN A 178 -16.27 -17.27 8.36
C ASN A 178 -15.87 -15.81 8.60
N LYS A 179 -16.29 -15.20 9.71
CA LYS A 179 -15.99 -13.81 10.03
C LYS A 179 -15.09 -13.74 11.24
N ALA A 180 -13.91 -13.14 11.06
CA ALA A 180 -13.06 -12.74 12.17
C ALA A 180 -13.62 -11.51 12.87
N GLY A 181 -13.19 -11.33 14.11
CA GLY A 181 -13.48 -10.13 14.89
C GLY A 181 -12.74 -10.12 16.21
N VAL A 182 -12.90 -9.02 16.93
CA VAL A 182 -12.40 -8.90 18.29
C VAL A 182 -13.55 -8.87 19.29
N LEU A 183 -13.26 -9.33 20.50
CA LEU A 183 -14.11 -9.21 21.66
C LEU A 183 -13.38 -8.36 22.70
N ARG A 184 -13.88 -7.15 22.96
CA ARG A 184 -13.31 -6.25 23.97
C ARG A 184 -13.37 -6.87 25.37
N ALA A 185 -12.52 -6.38 26.26
CA ALA A 185 -12.49 -6.83 27.64
C ALA A 185 -13.87 -6.69 28.30
N GLY A 186 -14.32 -7.75 28.98
CA GLY A 186 -15.66 -7.81 29.59
C GLY A 186 -16.84 -7.96 28.62
N GLY A 187 -16.60 -8.04 27.31
CA GLY A 187 -17.63 -8.32 26.33
C GLY A 187 -18.14 -9.76 26.38
N THR A 188 -19.42 -9.96 26.08
CA THR A 188 -20.01 -11.29 25.90
C THR A 188 -19.75 -11.78 24.47
N PRO A 189 -19.15 -12.97 24.29
CA PRO A 189 -18.92 -13.52 22.96
C PRO A 189 -20.24 -13.84 22.25
N LEU A 190 -20.27 -13.66 20.93
CA LEU A 190 -21.36 -14.18 20.10
C LEU A 190 -21.40 -15.70 20.17
N GLU A 191 -22.58 -16.28 20.00
CA GLU A 191 -22.73 -17.73 19.88
C GLU A 191 -21.82 -18.28 18.75
N GLY A 192 -21.09 -19.35 19.04
CA GLY A 192 -20.14 -19.94 18.09
C GLY A 192 -18.82 -19.16 17.91
N PHE A 193 -18.53 -18.16 18.75
CA PHE A 193 -17.23 -17.51 18.78
C PHE A 193 -16.14 -18.50 19.21
N THR A 194 -15.16 -18.70 18.32
CA THR A 194 -13.94 -19.46 18.61
C THR A 194 -12.80 -18.49 18.88
N ASP A 195 -12.16 -18.63 20.04
CA ASP A 195 -11.04 -17.80 20.42
C ASP A 195 -9.75 -18.24 19.71
N HIS A 196 -9.14 -17.31 18.98
CA HIS A 196 -7.87 -17.48 18.28
C HIS A 196 -6.78 -16.53 18.80
N THR A 197 -7.00 -15.89 19.95
CA THR A 197 -6.04 -15.00 20.63
C THR A 197 -4.68 -15.66 20.81
N PRO A 198 -4.55 -16.94 21.20
CA PRO A 198 -3.24 -17.58 21.30
C PRO A 198 -2.46 -17.61 19.97
N VAL A 199 -3.15 -17.79 18.84
CA VAL A 199 -2.51 -17.78 17.51
C VAL A 199 -2.07 -16.36 17.15
N LEU A 200 -2.88 -15.35 17.47
CA LEU A 200 -2.52 -13.95 17.26
C LEU A 200 -1.35 -13.53 18.15
N MET A 201 -1.33 -13.93 19.42
CA MET A 201 -0.21 -13.65 20.32
C MET A 201 1.09 -14.26 19.83
N ALA A 202 1.06 -15.51 19.36
CA ALA A 202 2.22 -16.14 18.74
C ALA A 202 2.68 -15.39 17.49
N ALA A 203 1.75 -14.90 16.65
CA ALA A 203 2.09 -14.06 15.50
C ALA A 203 2.77 -12.75 15.94
N VAL A 204 2.19 -12.03 16.90
CA VAL A 204 2.71 -10.75 17.40
C VAL A 204 4.08 -10.91 18.06
N GLU A 205 4.32 -12.01 18.78
CA GLU A 205 5.63 -12.33 19.33
C GLU A 205 6.69 -12.47 18.23
N GLU A 206 6.37 -13.15 17.12
CA GLU A 206 7.28 -13.25 15.97
C GLU A 206 7.49 -11.91 15.27
N LEU A 207 6.41 -11.15 15.04
CA LEU A 207 6.46 -9.85 14.37
C LEU A 207 7.33 -8.82 15.11
N ARG A 208 7.52 -8.99 16.41
CA ARG A 208 8.28 -8.08 17.27
C ARG A 208 9.75 -8.44 17.44
N LYS A 209 10.19 -9.58 16.90
CA LYS A 209 11.61 -9.93 16.90
C LYS A 209 12.35 -9.05 15.89
N PRO A 210 13.52 -8.51 16.23
CA PRO A 210 14.35 -7.77 15.27
C PRO A 210 14.80 -8.71 14.14
N ALA A 211 14.94 -8.15 12.94
CA ALA A 211 15.44 -8.84 11.74
C ALA A 211 16.94 -9.17 11.84
#